data_AF-A0A971HDD1-F1
#
_entry.id   AF-A0A971HDD1-F1
#
_cell.length_a   1.000
_cell.length_b   1.000
_cell.length_c   1.000
_cell.angle_alpha   90.00
_cell.angle_beta   90.00
_cell.angle_gamma   90.00
#
_symmetry.space_group_name_H-M   'P 1'
#
loop_
_entity.id
_entity.type
_entity.pdbx_description
1 polymer ?
#
loop_
_entity_poly.entity_id
_entity_poly.type
_entity_poly.pdbx_seq_one_letter_code
_entity_poly.pdbx_strand_id
1 'polypeptide(L)' 'EYPQAEGEPYYPIPCEQNEALYKKYQALANSETRVTFVGRLAEYRYYNMDQVVGAALTAAKRILEG' A
#
# COMPACT_ATOMS: atom_id res chain seq x y z
N GLU A 1 -11.15 0.26 19.54
CA GLU A 1 -9.83 -0.33 19.86
C GLU A 1 -8.96 0.73 20.50
N TYR A 2 -8.08 0.32 21.41
CA TYR A 2 -7.09 1.21 22.00
C TYR A 2 -5.83 1.21 21.14
N PRO A 3 -5.15 2.35 20.95
CA PRO A 3 -3.89 2.40 20.23
C PRO A 3 -2.86 1.45 20.87
N GLN A 4 -2.28 0.57 20.08
CA GLN A 4 -1.19 -0.32 20.50
C GLN A 4 0.02 -0.11 19.59
N ALA A 5 1.22 -0.09 20.18
CA ALA A 5 2.47 0.06 19.44
C ALA A 5 2.92 -1.23 18.74
N GLU A 6 2.41 -2.37 19.21
CA GLU A 6 2.71 -3.71 18.73
C GLU A 6 1.39 -4.43 18.42
N GLY A 7 1.34 -5.19 17.32
CA GLY A 7 0.13 -5.87 16.86
C GLY A 7 -0.03 -5.82 15.34
N GLU A 8 -1.23 -6.15 14.86
CA GLU A 8 -1.54 -6.08 13.44
C GLU A 8 -1.48 -4.62 12.92
N PRO A 9 -0.86 -4.38 11.76
CA PRO A 9 -0.76 -3.03 11.23
C PRO A 9 -2.11 -2.59 10.64
N TYR A 10 -2.76 -1.62 11.29
CA TYR A 10 -4.04 -1.06 10.83
C TYR A 10 -3.91 0.25 10.04
N TYR A 11 -2.93 1.09 10.39
CA TYR A 11 -2.76 2.43 9.84
C TYR A 11 -1.29 2.79 9.58
N PRO A 12 -0.97 3.44 8.44
CA PRO A 12 0.33 4.03 8.24
C PRO A 12 0.54 5.20 9.20
N ILE A 13 1.77 5.39 9.66
CA ILE A 13 2.17 6.53 10.48
C ILE A 13 2.94 7.50 9.58
N PRO A 14 2.32 8.62 9.15
CA PRO A 14 2.97 9.57 8.26
C PRO A 14 4.05 10.34 9.01
N CYS A 15 5.30 10.05 8.69
CA CYS A 15 6.47 10.84 9.09
C CYS A 15 7.57 10.68 8.05
N GLU A 16 8.50 11.63 7.99
CA GLU A 16 9.58 11.63 6.98
C GLU A 16 10.41 10.35 7.00
N GLN A 17 10.70 9.81 8.19
CA GLN A 17 11.45 8.57 8.35
C GLN A 17 10.74 7.38 7.71
N ASN A 18 9.43 7.24 7.96
CA ASN A 18 8.62 6.17 7.41
C ASN A 18 8.40 6.35 5.90
N GLU A 19 8.26 7.58 5.43
CA GLU A 19 8.15 7.88 4.00
C GLU A 19 9.45 7.52 3.25
N ALA A 20 10.60 7.87 3.82
CA ALA A 20 11.90 7.51 3.25
C ALA A 20 12.10 5.99 3.19
N LEU A 21 11.65 5.27 4.22
CA LEU A 21 11.67 3.80 4.23
C LEU A 21 10.69 3.22 3.19
N TYR A 22 9.46 3.74 3.13
CA TYR A 22 8.48 3.35 2.14
C TYR A 22 8.99 3.53 0.71
N LYS A 23 9.65 4.65 0.39
CA LYS A 23 10.24 4.88 -0.94
C LYS A 23 11.25 3.80 -1.35
N LYS A 24 12.03 3.26 -0.41
CA LYS A 24 12.95 2.15 -0.68
C LYS A 24 12.18 0.88 -1.05
N TYR A 25 11.14 0.53 -0.29
CA TYR A 25 10.30 -0.63 -0.60
C TYR A 25 9.49 -0.44 -1.87
N GLN A 26 9.02 0.77 -2.14
CA GLN A 26 8.31 1.10 -3.38
C GLN A 26 9.20 0.89 -4.61
N ALA A 27 10.48 1.27 -4.53
CA ALA A 27 11.44 1.00 -5.60
C ALA A 27 11.63 -0.50 -5.86
N LEU A 28 11.71 -1.32 -4.80
CA LEU A 28 11.78 -2.78 -4.91
C LEU A 28 10.48 -3.36 -5.49
N ALA A 29 9.32 -2.93 -4.99
CA ALA A 29 8.02 -3.35 -5.49
C ALA A 29 7.84 -3.04 -6.99
N ASN A 30 8.30 -1.87 -7.44
CA ASN A 30 8.26 -1.49 -8.85
C ASN A 30 9.21 -2.31 -9.74
N SER A 31 10.21 -2.96 -9.16
CA SER A 31 11.13 -3.84 -9.90
C SER A 31 10.59 -5.27 -10.08
N GLU A 32 9.55 -5.64 -9.33
CA GLU A 32 8.91 -6.95 -9.45
C GLU A 32 8.03 -7.03 -10.69
N THR A 33 8.30 -8.00 -11.57
CA THR A 33 7.63 -8.12 -12.86
C THR A 33 6.39 -9.01 -12.84
N ARG A 34 6.20 -9.78 -11.77
CA ARG A 34 5.11 -10.77 -11.63
C ARG A 34 4.27 -10.56 -10.37
N VAL A 35 4.47 -9.46 -9.67
CA VAL A 35 3.78 -9.13 -8.43
C VAL A 35 3.28 -7.70 -8.52
N THR A 36 1.99 -7.50 -8.25
CA THR A 36 1.38 -6.16 -8.15
C THR A 36 0.94 -5.94 -6.71
N PHE A 37 1.47 -4.89 -6.10
CA PHE A 37 1.16 -4.48 -4.72
C PHE A 37 0.03 -3.44 -4.74
N VAL A 38 -1.07 -3.70 -4.00
CA VAL A 38 -2.24 -2.80 -3.96
C VAL A 38 -2.87 -2.77 -2.58
N GLY A 39 -3.39 -1.60 -2.20
CA GLY A 39 -4.17 -1.41 -0.97
C GLY A 39 -3.40 -0.75 0.16
N ARG A 40 -4.11 -0.51 1.28
CA ARG A 40 -3.66 0.35 2.39
C ARG A 40 -2.24 0.02 2.87
N LEU A 41 -1.98 -1.26 3.15
CA LEU A 41 -0.70 -1.72 3.70
C LEU A 41 0.38 -1.84 2.64
N ALA A 42 0.00 -2.27 1.43
CA ALA A 42 0.93 -2.47 0.33
C ALA A 42 1.47 -1.15 -0.23
N GLU A 43 0.63 -0.12 -0.28
CA GLU A 43 0.98 1.22 -0.79
C GLU A 43 1.31 2.22 0.33
N TYR A 44 1.31 1.76 1.59
CA TYR A 44 1.54 2.60 2.79
C TYR A 44 0.72 3.90 2.79
N ARG A 45 -0.56 3.79 2.43
CA ARG A 45 -1.48 4.92 2.26
C ARG A 45 -2.66 4.81 3.18
N TYR A 46 -3.13 5.94 3.71
CA TYR A 46 -4.38 5.97 4.44
C TYR A 46 -5.54 5.88 3.42
N TYR A 47 -6.18 4.71 3.33
CA TYR A 47 -7.34 4.49 2.47
C TYR A 47 -8.60 4.16 3.24
N ASN A 48 -9.72 4.79 2.86
CA ASN A 48 -11.06 4.32 3.16
C ASN A 48 -11.44 3.12 2.27
N MET A 49 -12.55 2.44 2.60
CA MET A 49 -12.97 1.21 1.92
C MET A 49 -13.26 1.42 0.43
N ASP A 50 -13.95 2.51 0.09
CA ASP A 50 -14.25 2.89 -1.29
C ASP A 50 -12.97 3.15 -2.11
N GLN A 51 -11.99 3.82 -1.49
CA GLN A 51 -10.71 4.12 -2.13
C GLN A 51 -9.91 2.86 -2.43
N VAL A 52 -9.85 1.90 -1.50
CA VAL A 52 -9.13 0.63 -1.75
C VAL A 52 -9.84 -0.24 -2.78
N VAL A 53 -11.17 -0.25 -2.81
CA VAL A 53 -11.94 -0.95 -3.86
C VAL A 53 -11.65 -0.33 -5.23
N GLY A 54 -11.69 1.00 -5.34
CA GLY A 54 -11.35 1.70 -6.59
C GLY A 54 -9.91 1.45 -7.06
N ALA A 55 -8.95 1.43 -6.13
CA ALA A 55 -7.55 1.11 -6.43
C ALA A 55 -7.40 -0.34 -6.93
N ALA A 56 -8.06 -1.30 -6.29
CA ALA A 56 -8.04 -2.70 -6.69
C ALA A 56 -8.62 -2.91 -8.10
N LEU A 57 -9.77 -2.30 -8.41
CA LEU A 57 -10.37 -2.37 -9.75
C LEU A 57 -9.47 -1.76 -10.81
N THR A 58 -8.83 -0.63 -10.50
CA THR A 58 -7.87 0.02 -11.41
C THR A 58 -6.65 -0.86 -11.66
N ALA A 59 -6.11 -1.49 -10.61
CA ALA A 59 -4.98 -2.41 -10.72
C ALA A 59 -5.35 -3.65 -11.54
N ALA A 60 -6.51 -4.26 -11.28
CA ALA A 60 -7.00 -5.41 -12.03
C ALA A 60 -7.17 -5.09 -13.51
N LYS A 61 -7.76 -3.93 -13.84
CA LYS A 61 -7.88 -3.46 -15.23
C LYS A 61 -6.53 -3.39 -15.94
N ARG A 62 -5.52 -2.78 -15.30
CA ARG A 62 -4.16 -2.69 -15.86
C ARG A 62 -3.51 -4.06 -16.10
N ILE A 63 -3.76 -5.02 -15.21
CA ILE A 63 -3.20 -6.38 -15.32
C ILE A 63 -3.88 -7.19 -16.43
N LEU A 64 -5.20 -7.01 -16.62
CA LEU A 64 -5.97 -7.77 -17.59
C LEU A 64 -5.90 -7.18 -19.02
N GLU A 65 -5.68 -5.87 -19.14
CA GLU A 65 -5.65 -5.16 -20.43
C GLU A 65 -4.23 -4.84 -20.94
N GLY A 66 -3.21 -4.99 -20.09
CA GLY A 66 -1.79 -4.84 -20.44
C GLY A 66 -1.17 -6.16 -20.86
#